data_AF-A0A1V6AAV8-F1
#
_entry.id   AF-A0A1V6AAV8-F1
#
_cell.length_a   1.000
_cell.length_b   1.000
_cell.length_c   1.000
_cell.angle_alpha   90.00
_cell.angle_beta   90.00
_cell.angle_gamma   90.00
#
_symmetry.space_group_name_H-M   'P 1'
#
loop_
_entity.id
_entity.type
_entity.pdbx_description
1 polymer ?
#
loop_
_entity_poly.entity_id
_entity_poly.type
_entity_poly.pdbx_seq_one_letter_code
_entity_poly.pdbx_strand_id
1 'polypeptide(L)'
;MKKFNLPIDDCLQELKDALNAGNDIVLTAEPGAGKSTVVPLALKDEPFLGKKKILMLQPRRVAAVAVARRMADLDSSEPGSVIGHSVRFSSNVTKNTVVEVLTEGILTSRIQKDPFLEDVGLANFL
;
A
#
# COMPACT_ATOMS: atom_id res chain seq x y z
N MET A 1 -4.41 15.44 10.38
CA MET A 1 -4.54 14.30 9.44
C MET A 1 -5.19 14.80 8.16
N LYS A 2 -4.65 14.45 6.98
CA LYS A 2 -5.32 14.74 5.70
C LYS A 2 -6.62 13.92 5.68
N LYS A 3 -7.78 14.57 5.54
CA LYS A 3 -9.07 13.89 5.32
C LYS A 3 -9.26 13.68 3.83
N PHE A 4 -9.61 12.46 3.43
CA PHE A 4 -9.86 12.11 2.03
C PHE A 4 -11.35 12.20 1.66
N ASN A 5 -12.21 12.49 2.64
CA ASN A 5 -13.66 12.55 2.53
C ASN A 5 -14.25 11.23 1.99
N LEU A 6 -13.74 10.11 2.50
CA LEU A 6 -14.24 8.76 2.19
C LEU A 6 -14.63 8.03 3.47
N PRO A 7 -15.56 7.05 3.41
CA PRO A 7 -16.05 6.33 4.59
C PRO A 7 -14.94 5.72 5.47
N ILE A 8 -13.81 5.36 4.87
CA ILE A 8 -12.68 4.78 5.60
C ILE A 8 -12.00 5.76 6.56
N ASP A 9 -12.16 7.08 6.37
CA ASP A 9 -11.54 8.11 7.23
C ASP A 9 -11.94 7.93 8.70
N ASP A 10 -13.17 7.46 8.94
CA ASP A 10 -13.74 7.32 10.29
C ASP A 10 -13.08 6.21 11.11
N CYS A 11 -12.50 5.19 10.46
CA CYS A 11 -11.85 4.06 11.13
C CYS A 11 -10.31 4.10 11.06
N LEU A 12 -9.71 5.16 10.51
CA LEU A 12 -8.24 5.22 10.33
C LEU A 12 -7.48 5.26 11.65
N GLN A 13 -8.01 5.94 12.67
CA GLN A 13 -7.33 6.02 13.97
C GLN A 13 -7.35 4.65 14.67
N GLU A 14 -8.52 4.00 14.71
CA GLU A 14 -8.66 2.65 15.26
C GLU A 14 -7.74 1.64 14.55
N LEU A 15 -7.63 1.75 13.22
CA LEU A 15 -6.72 0.92 12.45
C LEU A 15 -5.25 1.12 12.86
N LYS A 16 -4.81 2.36 13.06
CA LYS A 16 -3.44 2.68 13.48
C LYS A 16 -3.16 2.16 14.89
N ASP A 17 -4.11 2.34 15.80
CA ASP A 17 -3.97 1.89 17.18
C ASP A 17 -3.86 0.35 17.23
N ALA A 18 -4.70 -0.34 16.45
CA ALA A 18 -4.65 -1.79 16.31
C ALA A 18 -3.33 -2.28 15.69
N LEU A 19 -2.78 -1.59 14.68
CA LEU A 19 -1.48 -1.95 14.06
C LEU A 19 -0.29 -1.71 15.01
N ASN A 20 -0.41 -0.74 15.92
CA ASN A 20 0.61 -0.53 16.94
C ASN A 20 0.55 -1.60 18.05
N ALA A 21 -0.63 -2.18 18.29
CA ALA A 21 -0.85 -3.19 19.34
C ALA A 21 -0.61 -4.64 18.88
N GLY A 22 -0.66 -4.91 17.57
CA GLY A 22 -0.55 -6.26 17.02
C GLY A 22 -0.06 -6.29 15.58
N ASN A 23 0.11 -7.50 15.03
CA ASN A 23 0.77 -7.69 13.74
C ASN A 23 -0.22 -7.91 12.58
N ASP A 24 -1.45 -8.34 12.86
CA ASP A 24 -2.41 -8.77 11.85
C ASP A 24 -3.79 -8.12 12.07
N ILE A 25 -4.39 -7.61 11.00
CA ILE A 25 -5.70 -6.96 11.03
C ILE A 25 -6.52 -7.35 9.82
N VAL A 26 -7.80 -7.63 10.06
CA VAL A 26 -8.81 -7.72 9.01
C VAL A 26 -9.64 -6.44 9.03
N LEU A 27 -9.52 -5.67 7.95
CA LEU A 27 -10.30 -4.46 7.74
C LEU A 27 -11.43 -4.75 6.76
N THR A 28 -12.68 -4.54 7.17
CA THR A 28 -13.85 -4.70 6.30
C THR A 28 -14.47 -3.34 6.01
N ALA A 29 -14.71 -3.04 4.74
CA ALA A 29 -15.36 -1.82 4.28
C ALA A 29 -16.10 -2.08 2.97
N GLU A 30 -17.11 -1.28 2.67
CA GLU A 30 -17.87 -1.40 1.43
C GLU A 30 -16.98 -1.11 0.19
N PRO A 31 -17.25 -1.73 -0.98
CA PRO A 31 -16.58 -1.34 -2.22
C PRO A 31 -16.71 0.16 -2.48
N GLY A 32 -15.59 0.81 -2.82
CA GLY A 32 -15.55 2.26 -3.03
C GLY A 32 -15.32 3.09 -1.76
N ALA A 33 -15.28 2.48 -0.57
CA ALA A 33 -15.01 3.18 0.69
C ALA A 33 -13.58 3.76 0.80
N GLY A 34 -12.68 3.44 -0.13
CA GLY A 34 -11.30 3.94 -0.15
C GLY A 34 -10.26 3.00 0.47
N LYS A 35 -10.62 1.75 0.80
CA LYS A 35 -9.69 0.77 1.42
C LYS A 35 -8.39 0.58 0.64
N SER A 36 -8.47 0.48 -0.69
CA SER A 36 -7.31 0.23 -1.54
C SER A 36 -6.47 1.47 -1.87
N THR A 37 -6.92 2.66 -1.47
CA THR A 37 -6.26 3.93 -1.81
C THR A 37 -5.88 4.75 -0.58
N VAL A 38 -6.80 4.96 0.35
CA VAL A 38 -6.58 5.83 1.51
C VAL A 38 -5.80 5.12 2.60
N VAL A 39 -6.08 3.84 2.87
CA VAL A 39 -5.40 3.11 3.95
C VAL A 39 -3.88 3.13 3.80
N PRO A 40 -3.28 2.79 2.65
CA PRO A 40 -1.83 2.83 2.51
C PRO A 40 -1.27 4.24 2.65
N LEU A 41 -1.98 5.25 2.13
CA LEU A 41 -1.59 6.65 2.24
C LEU A 41 -1.67 7.16 3.69
N ALA A 42 -2.63 6.69 4.47
CA ALA A 42 -2.77 7.05 5.87
C ALA A 42 -1.70 6.40 6.76
N LEU A 43 -1.14 5.26 6.31
CA LEU A 43 -0.15 4.47 7.03
C LEU A 43 1.30 4.78 6.61
N LYS A 44 1.54 5.36 5.44
CA LYS A 44 2.89 5.52 4.84
C LYS A 44 3.90 6.28 5.73
N ASP A 45 3.40 7.15 6.62
CA ASP A 45 4.21 7.99 7.49
C ASP A 45 4.20 7.49 8.95
N GLU A 46 3.65 6.30 9.21
CA GLU A 46 3.55 5.77 10.57
C GLU A 46 4.91 5.30 11.11
N PRO A 47 5.26 5.60 12.38
CA PRO A 47 6.56 5.31 12.94
C PRO A 47 6.98 3.83 12.89
N PHE A 48 6.01 2.91 13.01
CA PHE A 48 6.28 1.46 13.00
C PHE A 48 6.84 0.96 11.66
N LEU A 49 6.65 1.69 10.55
CA LEU A 49 7.23 1.34 9.25
C LEU A 49 8.72 1.69 9.17
N GLY A 50 9.19 2.68 9.92
CA GLY A 50 10.55 3.20 9.78
C GLY A 50 10.87 3.62 8.33
N LYS A 51 11.85 2.96 7.71
CA LYS A 51 12.25 3.19 6.30
C LYS A 51 11.75 2.10 5.35
N LYS A 52 10.84 1.24 5.81
CA LYS A 52 10.35 0.09 5.06
C LYS A 52 9.14 0.45 4.21
N LYS A 53 8.87 -0.37 3.20
CA LYS A 53 7.75 -0.20 2.27
C LYS A 53 6.45 -0.82 2.78
N ILE A 54 5.36 -0.30 2.27
CA ILE A 54 4.05 -0.95 2.25
C ILE A 54 3.91 -1.67 0.90
N LEU A 55 3.63 -2.97 0.94
CA LEU A 55 3.23 -3.74 -0.24
C LEU A 55 1.70 -3.78 -0.34
N MET A 56 1.17 -3.46 -1.52
CA MET A 56 -0.25 -3.49 -1.84
C MET A 56 -0.52 -4.52 -2.92
N LEU A 57 -1.09 -5.66 -2.52
CA LEU A 57 -1.40 -6.73 -3.46
C LEU A 57 -2.66 -6.39 -4.28
N GLN A 58 -2.60 -6.62 -5.59
CA GLN A 58 -3.73 -6.45 -6.51
C GLN A 58 -3.87 -7.67 -7.43
N PRO A 59 -5.10 -8.12 -7.72
CA PRO A 59 -5.32 -9.38 -8.44
C PRO A 59 -4.92 -9.31 -9.91
N ARG A 60 -4.82 -8.10 -10.49
CA ARG A 60 -4.53 -7.92 -11.92
C ARG A 60 -3.72 -6.66 -12.20
N ARG A 61 -2.96 -6.70 -13.30
CA ARG A 61 -2.04 -5.63 -13.72
C ARG A 61 -2.72 -4.27 -13.87
N VAL A 62 -3.89 -4.24 -14.53
CA VAL A 62 -4.64 -3.00 -14.76
C VAL A 62 -5.08 -2.36 -13.44
N ALA A 63 -5.51 -3.17 -12.47
CA ALA A 63 -5.89 -2.69 -11.14
C ALA A 63 -4.67 -2.15 -10.39
N ALA A 64 -3.53 -2.85 -10.42
CA ALA A 64 -2.29 -2.39 -9.79
C ALA A 64 -1.84 -1.02 -10.30
N VAL A 65 -1.78 -0.85 -11.61
CA VAL A 65 -1.38 0.43 -12.23
C VAL A 65 -2.39 1.54 -11.94
N ALA A 66 -3.69 1.25 -12.04
CA ALA A 66 -4.74 2.24 -11.78
C ALA A 66 -4.75 2.70 -10.33
N VAL A 67 -4.61 1.78 -9.37
CA VAL A 67 -4.58 2.10 -7.93
C VAL A 67 -3.33 2.88 -7.56
N ALA A 68 -2.16 2.51 -8.09
CA ALA A 68 -0.92 3.27 -7.86
C ALA A 68 -1.03 4.71 -8.37
N ARG A 69 -1.55 4.91 -9.60
CA ARG A 69 -1.80 6.25 -10.15
C ARG A 69 -2.80 7.03 -9.31
N ARG A 70 -3.92 6.41 -8.93
CA ARG A 70 -4.94 7.05 -8.10
C ARG A 70 -4.38 7.49 -6.74
N MET A 71 -3.54 6.66 -6.12
CA MET A 71 -2.87 7.03 -4.86
C MET A 71 -1.88 8.17 -5.05
N ALA A 72 -1.10 8.17 -6.14
CA ALA A 72 -0.20 9.29 -6.45
C ALA A 72 -0.95 10.61 -6.60
N ASP A 73 -2.10 10.61 -7.30
CA ASP A 73 -2.98 11.78 -7.45
C ASP A 73 -3.51 12.26 -6.09
N LEU A 74 -4.00 11.33 -5.25
CA LEU A 74 -4.53 11.63 -3.91
C LEU A 74 -3.45 12.16 -2.97
N ASP A 75 -2.21 11.69 -3.10
CA ASP A 75 -1.07 12.16 -2.32
C ASP A 75 -0.48 13.47 -2.85
N SER A 76 -0.84 13.87 -4.07
CA SER A 76 -0.20 14.97 -4.82
C SER A 76 1.29 14.73 -5.05
N SER A 77 1.65 13.46 -5.23
CA SER A 77 3.01 13.00 -5.56
C SER A 77 3.13 12.67 -7.04
N GLU A 78 4.34 12.75 -7.61
CA GLU A 78 4.58 12.29 -8.97
C GLU A 78 4.44 10.75 -9.05
N PRO A 79 3.70 10.18 -10.03
CA PRO A 79 3.60 8.74 -10.19
C PRO A 79 4.99 8.08 -10.37
N GLY A 80 5.30 7.06 -9.57
CA GLY A 80 6.62 6.40 -9.55
C GLY A 80 7.63 7.02 -8.58
N SER A 81 7.26 8.09 -7.88
CA SER A 81 8.05 8.64 -6.76
C SER A 81 7.76 7.87 -5.46
N VAL A 82 6.93 8.43 -4.58
CA VAL A 82 6.52 7.87 -3.28
C VAL A 82 5.59 6.67 -3.46
N ILE A 83 4.77 6.68 -4.51
CA ILE A 83 3.87 5.57 -4.87
C ILE A 83 4.28 5.02 -6.23
N GLY A 84 4.55 3.71 -6.28
CA GLY A 84 4.95 2.99 -7.48
C GLY A 84 4.17 1.69 -7.66
N HIS A 85 4.33 1.07 -8.83
CA HIS A 85 3.80 -0.26 -9.11
C HIS A 85 4.87 -1.19 -9.66
N SER A 86 4.68 -2.49 -9.41
CA SER A 86 5.46 -3.56 -10.02
C SER A 86 4.53 -4.64 -10.57
N VAL A 87 4.46 -4.74 -11.89
CA VAL A 87 3.67 -5.74 -12.60
C VAL A 87 4.55 -6.43 -13.63
N ARG A 88 4.06 -7.55 -14.18
CA ARG A 88 4.80 -8.23 -15.25
C ARG A 88 5.11 -7.24 -16.39
N PHE A 89 6.39 -7.16 -16.76
CA PHE A 89 6.93 -6.28 -17.82
C PHE A 89 6.84 -4.76 -17.59
N SER A 90 6.45 -4.30 -16.40
CA SER A 90 6.43 -2.85 -16.10
C SER A 90 6.60 -2.61 -14.60
N SER A 91 7.58 -1.77 -14.25
CA SER A 91 7.76 -1.25 -12.90
C SER A 91 8.25 0.19 -12.97
N ASN A 92 7.83 1.01 -12.02
CA ASN A 92 8.34 2.36 -11.80
C ASN A 92 8.74 2.59 -10.33
N VAL A 93 9.04 1.50 -9.60
CA VAL A 93 9.49 1.57 -8.21
C VAL A 93 10.92 2.10 -8.13
N THR A 94 11.15 3.03 -7.21
CA THR A 94 12.46 3.63 -6.96
C THR A 94 12.84 3.47 -5.48
N LYS A 95 14.03 3.93 -5.12
CA LYS A 95 14.46 4.03 -3.71
C LYS A 95 13.58 4.95 -2.86
N ASN A 96 12.81 5.85 -3.49
CA ASN A 96 11.92 6.79 -2.80
C ASN A 96 10.50 6.22 -2.63
N THR A 97 10.21 5.05 -3.23
CA THR A 97 8.89 4.45 -3.15
C THR A 97 8.63 3.88 -1.76
N VAL A 98 7.58 4.38 -1.13
CA VAL A 98 7.08 3.94 0.19
C VAL A 98 5.90 2.98 0.01
N VAL A 99 5.04 3.22 -0.98
CA VAL A 99 3.92 2.31 -1.30
C VAL A 99 4.15 1.66 -2.65
N GLU A 100 4.32 0.33 -2.66
CA GLU A 100 4.48 -0.46 -3.87
C GLU A 100 3.22 -1.29 -4.15
N VAL A 101 2.53 -1.00 -5.25
CA VAL A 101 1.38 -1.79 -5.71
C VAL A 101 1.82 -2.87 -6.67
N LEU A 102 1.55 -4.12 -6.36
CA LEU A 102 2.07 -5.25 -7.13
C LEU A 102 1.07 -6.36 -7.33
N THR A 103 1.31 -7.20 -8.33
CA THR A 103 0.51 -8.40 -8.58
C THR A 103 1.08 -9.62 -7.87
N GLU A 104 0.24 -10.62 -7.60
CA GLU A 104 0.62 -11.89 -6.94
C GLU A 104 1.87 -12.54 -7.53
N GLY A 105 1.94 -12.70 -8.85
CA GLY A 105 3.13 -13.29 -9.48
C GLY A 105 4.45 -12.54 -9.21
N ILE A 106 4.38 -11.23 -8.98
CA ILE A 106 5.56 -10.42 -8.59
C ILE A 106 5.91 -10.67 -7.12
N LEU A 107 4.91 -10.73 -6.24
CA LEU A 107 5.13 -11.02 -4.81
C LEU A 107 5.75 -12.41 -4.62
N THR A 108 5.16 -13.42 -5.25
CA THR A 108 5.63 -14.81 -5.16
C THR A 108 7.08 -14.93 -5.65
N SER A 109 7.43 -14.28 -6.77
CA SER A 109 8.81 -14.27 -7.25
C SER A 109 9.77 -13.54 -6.29
N ARG A 110 9.30 -12.51 -5.58
CA ARG A 110 10.09 -11.79 -4.59
C ARG A 110 10.34 -12.64 -3.35
N ILE A 111 9.30 -13.25 -2.77
CA ILE A 111 9.40 -14.12 -1.58
C ILE A 111 10.33 -15.31 -1.84
N GLN A 112 10.33 -15.87 -3.06
CA GLN A 112 11.27 -16.93 -3.42
C GLN A 112 12.75 -16.50 -3.41
N LYS A 113 13.03 -15.21 -3.62
CA LYS A 113 14.38 -14.65 -3.64
C LYS A 113 14.81 -14.09 -2.28
N ASP A 114 13.88 -13.42 -1.62
CA ASP A 114 14.01 -12.86 -0.29
C ASP A 114 12.79 -13.29 0.56
N PRO A 115 12.90 -14.41 1.28
CA PRO A 115 11.82 -14.92 2.12
C PRO A 115 11.50 -14.03 3.32
N PHE A 116 12.44 -13.16 3.73
CA PHE A 116 12.29 -12.31 4.91
C PHE A 116 11.67 -10.95 4.59
N LEU A 117 11.65 -10.55 3.31
CA LEU A 117 11.13 -9.27 2.85
C LEU A 117 11.68 -8.12 3.70
N GLU A 118 13.00 -8.04 3.86
CA GLU A 118 13.64 -7.18 4.86
C GLU A 118 13.29 -5.69 4.69
N ASP A 119 13.00 -5.27 3.46
CA ASP A 119 12.61 -3.91 3.10
C ASP A 119 11.11 -3.62 3.26
N VAL A 120 10.31 -4.56 3.77
CA VAL A 120 8.85 -4.47 3.90
C VAL A 120 8.44 -4.36 5.36
N GLY A 121 7.65 -3.34 5.68
CA GLY A 121 7.11 -3.09 7.03
C GLY A 121 5.64 -3.50 7.16
N LEU A 122 4.91 -3.53 6.05
CA LEU A 122 3.50 -3.89 6.00
C LEU A 122 3.14 -4.51 4.65
N ALA A 123 2.35 -5.57 4.66
CA ALA A 123 1.75 -6.14 3.46
C ALA A 123 0.23 -6.12 3.58
N ASN A 124 -0.44 -5.49 2.61
CA ASN A 124 -1.90 -5.40 2.55
C ASN A 124 -2.42 -6.30 1.43
N PHE A 125 -3.28 -7.23 1.82
CA PHE A 125 -3.95 -8.18 0.95
C PHE A 125 -5.41 -7.75 0.79
N LEU A 126 -5.85 -7.63 -0.46
CA LEU A 126 -7.20 -7.19 -0.85
C LEU A 126 -8.04 -8.34 -1.37
#